data_AF-A0A4Q5VMC2-F1
#
_entry.id   AF-A0A4Q5VMC2-F1
#
_cell.length_a   1.000
_cell.length_b   1.000
_cell.length_c   1.000
_cell.angle_alpha   90.00
_cell.angle_beta   90.00
_cell.angle_gamma   90.00
#
_symmetry.space_group_name_H-M   'P 1'
#
loop_
_entity.id
_entity.type
_entity.pdbx_description
1 polymer ?
#
loop_
_entity_poly.entity_id
_entity_poly.type
_entity_poly.pdbx_seq_one_letter_code
_entity_poly.pdbx_strand_id
1 'polypeptide(L)'
;MEHLVAMYKAGLTGFAVGLLCASLAGCQLLPQSLKMSEKTGQPQLSAAKVEVLESPPPQGLVALHCFGEIGCEFAQLNSIVVINEATRQPTDQAIQASIVRFEDKSLNNLQANRYFVAMRPGRNEIKVRFYPVTPDRAENFALIHDFGADRNYRLSMFRQTSAKAAASLLSAATPDPLCVDLLENEKVIRRFCRPFDPATGLGEFVEQPVGP
;
A
#
# COMPACT_ATOMS: atom_id res chain seq x y z
N MET A 1 -49.07 5.49 18.04
CA MET A 1 -49.35 6.39 16.91
C MET A 1 -48.03 6.54 16.15
N GLU A 2 -47.71 5.62 15.24
CA GLU A 2 -48.21 5.57 13.85
C GLU A 2 -47.85 6.88 13.09
N HIS A 3 -47.31 6.91 11.87
CA HIS A 3 -46.84 5.91 10.92
C HIS A 3 -45.96 6.62 9.87
N LEU A 4 -45.16 5.80 9.19
CA LEU A 4 -44.33 6.05 8.01
C LEU A 4 -45.15 6.37 6.73
N VAL A 5 -44.48 7.00 5.74
CA VAL A 5 -44.52 6.72 4.28
C VAL A 5 -45.48 7.48 3.34
N ALA A 6 -44.83 8.24 2.43
CA ALA A 6 -44.94 8.37 0.97
C ALA A 6 -46.31 8.53 0.26
N MET A 7 -46.32 9.39 -0.78
CA MET A 7 -46.30 8.94 -2.18
C MET A 7 -46.33 10.12 -3.18
N TYR A 8 -45.58 9.91 -4.25
CA TYR A 8 -45.31 10.82 -5.36
C TYR A 8 -46.48 10.81 -6.35
N LYS A 9 -46.67 11.96 -7.01
CA LYS A 9 -47.79 12.27 -7.90
C LYS A 9 -47.57 11.76 -9.33
N ALA A 10 -48.71 11.49 -9.98
CA ALA A 10 -49.00 11.51 -11.43
C ALA A 10 -48.30 10.44 -12.31
N GLY A 11 -48.96 9.77 -13.26
CA GLY A 11 -50.27 9.97 -13.86
C GLY A 11 -50.11 10.16 -15.36
N LEU A 12 -50.56 9.21 -16.18
CA LEU A 12 -51.44 9.40 -17.36
C LEU A 12 -51.47 8.11 -18.19
N THR A 13 -52.67 7.56 -18.28
CA THR A 13 -53.10 6.52 -19.21
C THR A 13 -53.64 7.15 -20.50
N GLY A 14 -53.50 6.43 -21.61
CA GLY A 14 -54.37 6.58 -22.78
C GLY A 14 -53.68 6.98 -24.09
N PHE A 15 -53.45 6.00 -24.96
CA PHE A 15 -53.29 6.24 -26.39
C PHE A 15 -54.30 5.37 -27.15
N ALA A 16 -55.13 6.02 -27.95
CA ALA A 16 -56.08 5.43 -28.88
C ALA A 16 -55.52 5.52 -30.31
N VAL A 17 -55.54 4.36 -30.98
CA VAL A 17 -55.98 4.09 -32.37
C VAL A 17 -55.47 4.99 -33.51
N GLY A 18 -54.78 4.36 -34.47
CA GLY A 18 -55.28 4.33 -35.85
C GLY A 18 -54.37 4.76 -37.01
N LEU A 19 -54.11 3.77 -37.89
CA LEU A 19 -54.08 3.80 -39.37
C LEU A 19 -52.80 4.18 -40.17
N LEU A 20 -52.30 3.12 -40.86
CA LEU A 20 -51.98 2.99 -42.30
C LEU A 20 -50.95 3.94 -42.97
N CYS A 21 -49.85 3.36 -43.50
CA CYS A 21 -49.59 3.32 -44.95
C CYS A 21 -48.35 2.49 -45.37
N ALA A 22 -48.60 1.61 -46.33
CA ALA A 22 -47.80 1.22 -47.52
C ALA A 22 -46.30 0.85 -47.43
N SER A 23 -46.04 -0.35 -47.95
CA SER A 23 -44.79 -0.97 -48.40
C SER A 23 -43.92 -0.13 -49.35
N LEU A 24 -42.60 -0.21 -49.19
CA LEU A 24 -41.62 -0.21 -50.28
C LEU A 24 -40.33 -0.94 -49.84
N ALA A 25 -39.75 -1.66 -50.79
CA ALA A 25 -38.62 -2.58 -50.64
C ALA A 25 -37.31 -1.91 -50.18
N GLY A 26 -36.50 -2.67 -49.44
CA GLY A 26 -35.12 -2.30 -49.12
C GLY A 26 -34.37 -3.40 -48.38
N CYS A 27 -33.72 -4.30 -49.13
CA CYS A 27 -32.67 -5.18 -48.60
C CYS A 27 -31.48 -4.33 -48.16
N GLN A 28 -31.10 -4.32 -46.89
CA GLN A 28 -29.70 -4.13 -46.47
C GLN A 28 -29.41 -4.96 -45.22
N LEU A 29 -28.49 -5.92 -45.39
CA LEU A 29 -27.84 -6.65 -44.31
C LEU A 29 -27.19 -5.65 -43.34
N LEU A 30 -27.48 -5.80 -42.05
CA LEU A 30 -26.74 -5.16 -40.97
C LEU A 30 -25.32 -5.74 -40.89
N PRO A 31 -24.25 -4.96 -41.05
CA PRO A 31 -22.97 -5.32 -40.50
C PRO A 31 -22.99 -5.13 -38.98
N GLN A 32 -22.46 -6.12 -38.28
CA GLN A 32 -22.33 -6.13 -36.83
C GLN A 32 -21.55 -4.90 -36.37
N SER A 33 -22.16 -4.13 -35.47
CA SER A 33 -21.50 -3.04 -34.76
C SER A 33 -20.23 -3.58 -34.10
N LEU A 34 -19.09 -3.02 -34.51
CA LEU A 34 -17.80 -3.15 -33.83
C LEU A 34 -17.98 -2.62 -32.39
N LYS A 35 -18.24 -3.52 -31.44
CA LYS A 35 -17.93 -3.26 -30.04
C LYS A 35 -16.42 -3.25 -29.91
N MET A 36 -15.83 -2.07 -30.06
CA MET A 36 -14.48 -1.81 -29.58
C MET A 36 -14.52 -1.89 -28.06
N SER A 37 -14.31 -3.11 -27.56
CA SER A 37 -14.07 -3.38 -26.15
C SER A 37 -12.68 -2.83 -25.85
N GLU A 38 -12.65 -1.61 -25.32
CA GLU A 38 -11.47 -1.00 -24.75
C GLU A 38 -11.10 -1.81 -23.49
N LYS A 39 -10.42 -2.93 -23.74
CA LYS A 39 -9.86 -3.80 -22.72
C LYS A 39 -8.59 -3.11 -22.23
N THR A 40 -8.73 -2.12 -21.37
CA THR A 40 -7.63 -1.60 -20.55
C THR A 40 -7.28 -2.71 -19.57
N GLY A 41 -6.54 -3.70 -20.06
CA GLY A 41 -5.95 -4.73 -19.23
C GLY A 41 -4.92 -4.06 -18.33
N GLN A 42 -5.22 -3.96 -17.03
CA GLN A 42 -4.17 -3.90 -16.03
C GLN A 42 -3.19 -5.04 -16.34
N PRO A 43 -1.87 -4.78 -16.35
CA PRO A 43 -0.89 -5.85 -16.48
C PRO A 43 -1.07 -6.81 -15.30
N GLN A 44 -1.77 -7.92 -15.54
CA GLN A 44 -1.81 -9.02 -14.59
C GLN A 44 -0.41 -9.63 -14.61
N LEU A 45 0.28 -9.51 -13.47
CA LEU A 45 1.56 -10.17 -13.23
C LEU A 45 1.33 -11.67 -13.46
N SER A 46 1.87 -12.22 -14.55
CA SER A 46 1.59 -13.62 -14.88
C SER A 46 2.18 -14.49 -13.76
N ALA A 47 1.38 -15.44 -13.28
CA ALA A 47 1.76 -16.37 -12.22
C ALA A 47 3.04 -17.17 -12.55
N ALA A 48 3.51 -17.13 -13.80
CA ALA A 48 4.73 -17.78 -14.27
C ALA A 48 6.03 -16.98 -13.99
N LYS A 49 5.96 -15.68 -13.68
CA LYS A 49 7.17 -14.83 -13.49
C LYS A 49 7.58 -14.66 -12.02
N VAL A 50 6.72 -15.07 -11.08
CA VAL A 50 7.04 -15.03 -9.65
C VAL A 50 7.06 -16.47 -9.16
N GLU A 51 8.26 -17.08 -9.14
CA GLU A 51 8.46 -18.20 -8.23
C GLU A 51 8.05 -17.71 -6.85
N VAL A 52 6.96 -18.28 -6.33
CA VAL A 52 6.53 -18.07 -4.95
C VAL A 52 7.63 -18.69 -4.09
N LEU A 53 8.61 -17.87 -3.74
CA LEU A 53 9.69 -18.23 -2.83
C LEU A 53 9.11 -18.08 -1.43
N GLU A 54 8.42 -19.13 -1.01
CA GLU A 54 7.79 -19.31 0.30
C GLU A 54 8.82 -19.11 1.43
N SER A 55 8.34 -18.65 2.59
CA SER A 55 9.14 -18.61 3.83
C SER A 55 9.49 -20.03 4.30
N PRO A 56 10.61 -20.27 5.01
CA PRO A 56 11.44 -19.30 5.73
C PRO A 56 12.47 -18.57 4.85
N PRO A 57 13.10 -17.48 5.35
CA PRO A 57 14.19 -16.81 4.64
C PRO A 57 15.26 -17.82 4.23
N PRO A 58 15.77 -17.79 2.99
CA PRO A 58 16.86 -18.67 2.58
C PRO A 58 18.05 -18.50 3.52
N GLN A 59 18.71 -19.60 3.87
CA GLN A 59 19.90 -19.59 4.73
C GLN A 59 20.96 -18.63 4.16
N GLY A 60 21.60 -17.86 5.04
CA GLY A 60 22.61 -16.86 4.71
C GLY A 60 22.04 -15.52 4.22
N LEU A 61 20.72 -15.36 4.12
CA LEU A 61 20.07 -14.08 3.78
C LEU A 61 19.48 -13.39 5.02
N VAL A 62 19.18 -12.12 4.82
CA VAL A 62 18.44 -11.27 5.76
C VAL A 62 17.00 -11.17 5.28
N ALA A 63 16.04 -11.36 6.18
CA ALA A 63 14.65 -11.00 5.92
C ALA A 63 14.31 -9.70 6.62
N LEU A 64 13.75 -8.74 5.87
CA LEU A 64 13.28 -7.48 6.40
C LEU A 64 11.81 -7.30 6.05
N HIS A 65 11.00 -7.18 7.10
CA HIS A 65 9.58 -6.87 7.03
C HIS A 65 9.37 -5.39 7.32
N CYS A 66 8.24 -4.85 6.89
CA CYS A 66 7.78 -3.55 7.33
C CYS A 66 6.37 -3.69 7.93
N PHE A 67 6.04 -2.81 8.86
CA PHE A 67 4.72 -2.73 9.48
C PHE A 67 4.33 -1.27 9.69
N GLY A 68 3.08 -0.95 9.35
CA GLY A 68 2.47 0.36 9.58
C GLY A 68 0.97 0.20 9.76
N GLU A 69 0.31 1.24 10.31
CA GLU A 69 -1.11 1.19 10.67
C GLU A 69 -2.03 0.82 9.51
N ILE A 70 -1.93 1.52 8.37
CA ILE A 70 -2.62 1.12 7.12
C ILE A 70 -1.75 0.16 6.31
N GLY A 71 -0.44 0.37 6.35
CA GLY A 71 0.52 -0.49 5.66
C GLY A 71 1.84 0.22 5.38
N CYS A 72 2.70 -0.49 4.66
CA CYS A 72 4.00 0.00 4.26
C CYS A 72 4.48 -0.69 2.99
N GLU A 73 5.43 -0.04 2.31
CA GLU A 73 6.06 -0.58 1.11
C GLU A 73 7.54 -0.25 1.05
N PHE A 74 8.34 -1.22 0.62
CA PHE A 74 9.73 -0.97 0.27
C PHE A 74 9.80 -0.21 -1.05
N ALA A 75 10.26 1.04 -1.00
CA ALA A 75 10.47 1.85 -2.19
C ALA A 75 11.79 1.49 -2.88
N GLN A 76 12.86 1.29 -2.09
CA GLN A 76 14.20 1.03 -2.62
C GLN A 76 15.04 0.18 -1.66
N LEU A 77 15.86 -0.69 -2.22
CA LEU A 77 16.93 -1.42 -1.55
C LEU A 77 18.23 -1.15 -2.32
N ASN A 78 19.17 -0.45 -1.69
CA ASN A 78 20.37 0.09 -2.32
C ASN A 78 20.02 0.91 -3.58
N SER A 79 20.45 0.48 -4.77
CA SER A 79 20.11 1.13 -6.03
C SER A 79 18.87 0.55 -6.73
N ILE A 80 18.24 -0.48 -6.16
CA ILE A 80 17.14 -1.21 -6.80
C ILE A 80 15.80 -0.67 -6.30
N VAL A 81 14.98 -0.16 -7.21
CA VAL A 81 13.59 0.22 -6.91
C VAL A 81 12.79 -1.06 -6.67
N VAL A 82 12.21 -1.21 -5.49
CA VAL A 82 11.56 -2.47 -5.08
C VAL A 82 10.10 -2.49 -5.54
N ILE A 83 9.26 -1.61 -5.00
CA ILE A 83 7.87 -1.43 -5.41
C ILE A 83 7.71 -0.14 -6.21
N ASN A 84 7.20 -0.24 -7.44
CA ASN A 84 6.87 0.91 -8.26
C ASN A 84 5.74 1.73 -7.61
N GLU A 85 5.92 3.04 -7.50
CA GLU A 85 4.95 3.93 -6.83
C GLU A 85 3.59 3.98 -7.51
N ALA A 86 3.58 4.08 -8.84
CA ALA A 86 2.37 4.26 -9.62
C ALA A 86 1.57 2.95 -9.72
N THR A 87 2.25 1.82 -9.97
CA THR A 87 1.57 0.53 -10.14
C THR A 87 1.37 -0.22 -8.83
N ARG A 88 2.12 0.15 -7.77
CA ARG A 88 2.15 -0.55 -6.48
C ARG A 88 2.58 -2.03 -6.62
N GLN A 89 3.30 -2.37 -7.69
CA GLN A 89 3.79 -3.72 -7.97
C GLN A 89 5.33 -3.79 -7.84
N PRO A 90 5.89 -4.98 -7.55
CA PRO A 90 7.33 -5.21 -7.66
C PRO A 90 7.86 -4.84 -9.05
N THR A 91 9.02 -4.20 -9.12
CA THR A 91 9.68 -3.93 -10.40
C THR A 91 10.30 -5.20 -10.97
N ASP A 92 10.51 -5.22 -12.29
CA ASP A 92 11.22 -6.31 -12.95
C ASP A 92 12.63 -6.53 -12.37
N GLN A 93 13.32 -5.44 -12.00
CA GLN A 93 14.64 -5.50 -11.37
C GLN A 93 14.57 -6.20 -10.00
N ALA A 94 13.56 -5.88 -9.19
CA ALA A 94 13.37 -6.50 -7.88
C ALA A 94 13.00 -7.99 -7.99
N ILE A 95 12.20 -8.35 -8.99
CA ILE A 95 11.84 -9.75 -9.28
C ILE A 95 13.07 -10.54 -9.72
N GLN A 96 13.83 -10.03 -10.70
CA GLN A 96 15.04 -10.69 -11.20
C GLN A 96 16.12 -10.83 -10.12
N ALA A 97 16.27 -9.82 -9.26
CA ALA A 97 17.17 -9.86 -8.13
C ALA A 97 16.65 -10.70 -6.96
N SER A 98 15.45 -11.27 -7.08
CA SER A 98 14.87 -12.13 -6.04
C SER A 98 14.76 -11.42 -4.68
N ILE A 99 14.48 -10.11 -4.72
CA ILE A 99 14.40 -9.26 -3.52
C ILE A 99 13.04 -9.44 -2.84
N VAL A 100 11.95 -9.39 -3.61
CA VAL A 100 10.60 -9.51 -3.05
C VAL A 100 10.26 -10.99 -2.87
N ARG A 101 9.80 -11.33 -1.67
CA ARG A 101 9.38 -12.67 -1.26
C ARG A 101 7.97 -12.59 -0.68
N PHE A 102 7.08 -13.46 -1.12
CA PHE A 102 5.70 -13.49 -0.64
C PHE A 102 5.56 -14.53 0.47
N GLU A 103 4.85 -14.18 1.53
CA GLU A 103 4.61 -15.08 2.66
C GLU A 103 3.61 -16.18 2.30
N ASP A 104 2.85 -16.02 1.21
CA ASP A 104 1.98 -17.05 0.65
C ASP A 104 1.89 -17.02 -0.89
N LYS A 105 1.13 -17.96 -1.46
CA LYS A 105 0.93 -18.09 -2.93
C LYS A 105 0.06 -16.99 -3.55
N SER A 106 -0.34 -15.96 -2.81
CA SER A 106 -1.24 -14.92 -3.31
C SER A 106 -0.45 -13.82 -4.03
N LEU A 107 -0.09 -14.08 -5.28
CA LEU A 107 0.47 -13.07 -6.20
C LEU A 107 -0.55 -11.96 -6.55
N ASN A 108 -1.84 -12.23 -6.30
CA ASN A 108 -2.95 -11.37 -6.72
C ASN A 108 -3.54 -10.51 -5.60
N ASN A 109 -3.01 -10.59 -4.38
CA ASN A 109 -3.48 -9.77 -3.27
C ASN A 109 -2.29 -9.14 -2.55
N LEU A 110 -1.73 -8.08 -3.15
CA LEU A 110 -0.83 -7.13 -2.49
C LEU A 110 -1.57 -6.23 -1.49
N GLN A 111 -2.64 -6.72 -0.85
CA GLN A 111 -3.09 -6.12 0.40
C GLN A 111 -1.85 -6.04 1.29
N ALA A 112 -1.64 -4.83 1.81
CA ALA A 112 -0.46 -4.46 2.55
C ALA A 112 -0.07 -5.57 3.52
N ASN A 113 1.23 -5.88 3.58
CA ASN A 113 1.87 -6.69 4.62
C ASN A 113 2.01 -8.21 4.39
N ARG A 114 1.94 -8.75 3.17
CA ARG A 114 2.23 -10.19 2.93
C ARG A 114 3.44 -10.47 2.05
N TYR A 115 4.43 -9.60 2.12
CA TYR A 115 5.73 -9.82 1.52
C TYR A 115 6.83 -9.23 2.39
N PHE A 116 8.04 -9.74 2.23
CA PHE A 116 9.25 -9.22 2.83
C PHE A 116 10.32 -9.02 1.76
N VAL A 117 11.35 -8.26 2.09
CA VAL A 117 12.54 -8.17 1.24
C VAL A 117 13.63 -9.09 1.77
N ALA A 118 14.18 -9.92 0.88
CA ALA A 118 15.36 -10.72 1.14
C ALA A 118 16.59 -9.98 0.58
N MET A 119 17.65 -9.90 1.38
CA MET A 119 18.90 -9.25 0.97
C MET A 119 20.12 -9.96 1.52
N ARG A 120 21.30 -9.62 0.97
CA ARG A 120 22.57 -10.11 1.52
C ARG A 120 22.89 -9.39 2.83
N PRO A 121 23.54 -10.08 3.78
CA PRO A 121 24.06 -9.45 4.98
C PRO A 121 25.09 -8.35 4.63
N GLY A 122 25.29 -7.44 5.57
CA GLY A 122 26.17 -6.29 5.42
C GLY A 122 25.42 -4.95 5.41
N ARG A 123 26.17 -3.90 5.09
CA ARG A 123 25.65 -2.53 5.01
C ARG A 123 24.72 -2.35 3.81
N ASN A 124 23.43 -2.15 4.09
CA ASN A 124 22.40 -1.88 3.08
C ASN A 124 21.68 -0.56 3.37
N GLU A 125 21.28 0.14 2.31
CA GLU A 125 20.36 1.29 2.37
C GLU A 125 18.94 0.85 2.01
N ILE A 126 17.97 1.20 2.84
CA ILE A 126 16.55 0.87 2.68
C ILE A 126 15.74 2.15 2.64
N LYS A 127 14.82 2.26 1.68
CA LYS A 127 13.76 3.28 1.70
C LYS A 127 12.40 2.62 1.79
N VAL A 128 11.59 3.08 2.73
CA VAL A 128 10.24 2.57 2.99
C VAL A 128 9.26 3.73 2.94
N ARG A 129 8.11 3.48 2.29
CA ARG A 129 6.92 4.33 2.35
C ARG A 129 5.97 3.74 3.37
N PHE A 130 5.68 4.47 4.43
CA PHE A 130 4.66 4.09 5.40
C PHE A 130 3.38 4.86 5.14
N TYR A 131 2.23 4.22 5.34
CA TYR A 131 0.92 4.85 5.16
C TYR A 131 0.25 4.93 6.54
N PRO A 132 0.48 5.99 7.33
CA PRO A 132 -0.02 6.07 8.70
C PRO A 132 -1.51 6.47 8.78
N VAL A 133 -2.07 7.07 7.73
CA VAL A 133 -3.46 7.59 7.76
C VAL A 133 -4.24 7.15 6.53
N THR A 134 -3.69 7.33 5.33
CA THR A 134 -4.34 6.97 4.07
C THR A 134 -3.36 6.33 3.08
N PRO A 135 -3.82 5.46 2.15
CA PRO A 135 -2.93 4.78 1.19
C PRO A 135 -2.25 5.68 0.16
N ASP A 136 -2.79 6.88 -0.07
CA ASP A 136 -2.28 7.90 -1.00
C ASP A 136 -1.26 8.85 -0.35
N ARG A 137 -1.18 8.87 0.98
CA ARG A 137 -0.25 9.73 1.72
C ARG A 137 0.84 8.90 2.39
N ALA A 138 1.96 8.78 1.70
CA ALA A 138 3.16 8.11 2.23
C ALA A 138 4.01 9.03 3.11
N GLU A 139 4.52 8.47 4.20
CA GLU A 139 5.66 8.97 4.95
C GLU A 139 6.91 8.21 4.53
N ASN A 140 7.89 8.92 3.99
CA ASN A 140 9.13 8.33 3.51
C ASN A 140 10.14 8.22 4.66
N PHE A 141 10.72 7.03 4.80
CA PHE A 141 11.77 6.74 5.77
C PHE A 141 12.94 6.07 5.07
N ALA A 142 14.17 6.51 5.37
CA ALA A 142 15.39 5.93 4.86
C ALA A 142 16.27 5.44 6.02
N LEU A 143 16.87 4.27 5.85
CA LEU A 143 17.74 3.64 6.84
C LEU A 143 18.98 3.08 6.17
N ILE A 144 20.14 3.39 6.72
CA ILE A 144 21.38 2.65 6.45
C ILE A 144 21.71 1.84 7.70
N HIS A 145 21.85 0.52 7.55
CA HIS A 145 22.16 -0.39 8.64
C HIS A 145 23.01 -1.56 8.16
N ASP A 146 23.79 -2.14 9.09
CA ASP A 146 24.59 -3.33 8.86
C ASP A 146 23.81 -4.56 9.33
N PHE A 147 23.24 -5.30 8.39
CA PHE A 147 22.33 -6.40 8.68
C PHE A 147 23.08 -7.74 8.82
N GLY A 148 22.77 -8.49 9.87
CA GLY A 148 23.32 -9.83 10.10
C GLY A 148 22.59 -10.93 9.31
N ALA A 149 23.33 -11.96 8.87
CA ALA A 149 22.77 -13.13 8.19
C ALA A 149 21.86 -13.95 9.11
N ASP A 150 20.88 -14.65 8.54
CA ASP A 150 19.95 -15.53 9.27
C ASP A 150 19.18 -14.80 10.39
N ARG A 151 18.89 -13.51 10.16
CA ARG A 151 18.14 -12.65 11.08
C ARG A 151 16.84 -12.18 10.46
N ASN A 152 15.83 -12.04 11.30
CA ASN A 152 14.57 -11.41 10.96
C ASN A 152 14.57 -9.98 11.50
N TYR A 153 14.50 -9.02 10.59
CA TYR A 153 14.35 -7.61 10.91
C TYR A 153 12.94 -7.14 10.59
N ARG A 154 12.47 -6.15 11.36
CA ARG A 154 11.22 -5.47 11.08
C ARG A 154 11.37 -3.98 11.27
N LEU A 155 10.91 -3.19 10.30
CA LEU A 155 10.69 -1.77 10.47
C LEU A 155 9.23 -1.54 10.86
N SER A 156 8.97 -0.88 11.99
CA SER A 156 7.62 -0.66 12.50
C SER A 156 7.38 0.83 12.73
N MET A 157 6.44 1.42 12.00
CA MET A 157 6.03 2.80 12.22
C MET A 157 4.84 2.89 13.18
N PHE A 158 4.90 3.82 14.13
CA PHE A 158 3.84 4.07 15.11
C PHE A 158 3.85 5.53 15.58
N ARG A 159 2.72 6.01 16.11
CA ARG A 159 2.68 7.27 16.86
C ARG A 159 3.06 6.99 18.30
N GLN A 160 4.07 7.69 18.81
CA GLN A 160 4.44 7.55 20.21
C GLN A 160 3.52 8.42 21.06
N THR A 161 2.52 7.79 21.65
CA THR A 161 1.55 8.47 22.52
C THR A 161 2.25 9.00 23.76
N SER A 162 2.23 10.31 23.92
CA SER A 162 2.85 10.96 25.07
C SER A 162 1.84 11.07 26.20
N ALA A 163 1.94 10.23 27.24
CA ALA A 163 1.12 10.37 28.45
C ALA A 163 1.26 11.77 29.13
N LYS A 164 2.31 12.52 28.77
CA LYS A 164 2.61 13.89 29.25
C LYS A 164 1.97 15.01 28.42
N ALA A 165 1.23 14.71 27.34
CA ALA A 165 0.58 15.73 26.50
C ALA A 165 -0.43 16.61 27.27
N ALA A 166 -0.85 16.18 28.46
CA ALA A 166 -1.83 16.88 29.31
C ALA A 166 -1.25 18.03 30.17
N ALA A 167 0.03 18.39 30.06
CA ALA A 167 0.61 19.45 30.90
C ALA A 167 0.07 20.86 30.59
N SER A 168 -0.46 21.10 29.38
CA SER A 168 -1.07 22.37 28.94
C SER A 168 -2.06 22.15 27.78
N LEU A 169 -2.97 23.11 27.55
CA LEU A 169 -3.88 23.08 26.38
C LEU A 169 -3.12 23.08 25.05
N LEU A 170 -1.97 23.76 24.99
CA LEU A 170 -1.13 23.81 23.79
C LEU A 170 -0.44 22.47 23.53
N SER A 171 0.04 21.79 24.58
CA SER A 171 0.65 20.46 24.45
C SER A 171 -0.40 19.40 24.12
N ALA A 172 -1.65 19.54 24.56
CA ALA A 172 -2.74 18.64 24.20
C ALA A 172 -3.18 18.80 22.72
N ALA A 173 -2.93 19.97 22.13
CA ALA A 173 -3.22 20.24 20.72
C ALA A 173 -2.06 19.86 19.78
N THR A 174 -0.90 19.48 20.33
CA THR A 174 0.27 19.09 19.53
C THR A 174 0.14 17.61 19.13
N PRO A 175 0.17 17.27 17.83
CA PRO A 175 0.12 15.88 17.39
C PRO A 175 1.26 15.03 17.97
N ASP A 176 0.96 13.78 18.32
CA ASP A 176 1.97 12.83 18.78
C ASP A 176 3.08 12.64 17.72
N PRO A 177 4.34 12.53 18.14
CA PRO A 177 5.46 12.30 17.25
C PRO A 177 5.33 10.96 16.54
N LEU A 178 5.80 10.93 15.29
CA LEU A 178 5.82 9.71 14.47
C LEU A 178 7.17 9.03 14.62
N CYS A 179 7.18 7.76 15.01
CA CYS A 179 8.40 7.01 15.24
C CYS A 179 8.46 5.77 14.34
N VAL A 180 9.68 5.34 14.04
CA VAL A 180 10.01 4.09 13.34
C VAL A 180 11.01 3.32 14.18
N ASP A 181 10.65 2.10 14.56
CA ASP A 181 11.56 1.16 15.20
C ASP A 181 12.16 0.21 14.16
N LEU A 182 13.46 -0.03 14.27
CA LEU A 182 14.10 -1.20 13.69
C LEU A 182 14.19 -2.26 14.78
N LEU A 183 13.53 -3.39 14.54
CA LEU A 183 13.57 -4.57 15.40
C LEU A 183 14.45 -5.64 14.77
N GLU A 184 15.22 -6.33 15.59
CA GLU A 184 15.91 -7.58 15.27
C GLU A 184 15.36 -8.67 16.17
N ASN A 185 14.76 -9.72 15.59
CA ASN A 185 14.12 -10.82 16.33
C ASN A 185 13.21 -10.31 17.47
N GLU A 186 12.30 -9.38 17.14
CA GLU A 186 11.35 -8.74 18.06
C GLU A 186 11.97 -7.78 19.10
N LYS A 187 13.30 -7.63 19.18
CA LYS A 187 13.95 -6.64 20.03
C LYS A 187 14.19 -5.34 19.27
N VAL A 188 13.75 -4.22 19.83
CA VAL A 188 14.07 -2.90 19.26
C VAL A 188 15.57 -2.64 19.41
N ILE A 189 16.26 -2.41 18.28
CA ILE A 189 17.70 -2.12 18.26
C ILE A 189 18.00 -0.67 17.84
N ARG A 190 17.10 -0.01 17.13
CA ARG A 190 17.19 1.41 16.78
C ARG A 190 15.80 2.03 16.75
N ARG A 191 15.68 3.30 17.14
CA ARG A 191 14.44 4.07 17.09
C ARG A 191 14.69 5.41 16.47
N PHE A 192 13.80 5.85 15.60
CA PHE A 192 13.85 7.16 14.97
C PHE A 192 12.52 7.84 15.20
N CYS A 193 12.52 9.08 15.67
CA CYS A 193 11.29 9.83 15.89
C CYS A 193 11.34 11.18 15.20
N ARG A 194 10.18 11.59 14.70
CA ARG A 194 9.96 12.81 13.96
C ARG A 194 8.99 13.68 14.75
N PRO A 195 9.48 14.72 15.44
CA PRO A 195 8.62 15.59 16.22
C PRO A 195 7.71 16.40 15.30
N PHE A 196 6.62 16.90 15.88
CA PHE A 196 5.80 17.91 15.24
C PHE A 196 6.42 19.30 15.47
N ASP A 197 6.66 20.02 14.39
CA ASP A 197 7.07 21.42 14.33
C ASP A 197 5.88 22.27 13.84
N PRO A 198 5.35 23.20 14.66
CA PRO A 198 4.23 24.06 14.25
C PRO A 198 4.52 24.94 13.02
N ALA A 199 5.78 25.27 12.74
CA ALA A 199 6.16 26.15 11.64
C ALA A 199 6.25 25.40 10.30
N THR A 200 6.68 24.14 10.30
CA THR A 200 6.93 23.36 9.08
C THR A 200 6.07 22.10 8.96
N GLY A 201 5.32 21.75 9.99
CA GLY A 201 4.60 20.48 10.10
C GLY A 201 5.47 19.40 10.75
N LEU A 202 5.50 18.18 10.21
CA LEU A 202 6.35 17.14 10.79
C LEU A 202 7.82 17.35 10.37
N GLY A 203 8.75 17.30 11.34
CA GLY A 203 10.19 17.54 11.13
C GLY A 203 10.92 16.40 10.40
N GLU A 204 12.23 16.25 10.59
CA GLU A 204 13.00 15.09 10.10
C GLU A 204 13.04 13.96 11.14
N PHE A 205 13.24 12.71 10.69
CA PHE A 205 13.44 11.58 11.59
C PHE A 205 14.82 11.67 12.26
N VAL A 206 14.83 11.75 13.58
CA VAL A 206 16.06 11.79 14.39
C VAL A 206 16.18 10.52 15.22
N GLU A 207 17.34 9.90 15.20
CA GLU A 207 17.63 8.71 16.00
C GLU A 207 17.52 9.02 17.50
N GLN A 208 16.81 8.16 18.22
CA GLN A 208 16.56 8.25 19.65
C GLN A 208 17.26 7.09 20.36
N PRO A 209 17.67 7.29 21.63
CA PRO A 209 18.14 6.17 22.44
C PRO A 209 17.05 5.12 22.59
N VAL A 210 17.42 3.87 22.34
CA VAL A 210 16.61 2.71 22.72
C VAL A 210 16.97 2.31 24.14
N GLY A 211 15.96 2.08 24.98
CA GLY A 211 16.16 1.65 26.37
C GLY A 211 16.81 0.26 26.45
N PRO A 212 17.47 -0.06 27.58
CA PRO A 212 18.07 -1.38 27.81
C PRO A 212 17.04 -2.52 27.87
#